data_AF-A0A2V6IHW5-F1
#
_entry.id   AF-A0A2V6IHW5-F1
#
_cell.length_a   1.000
_cell.length_b   1.000
_cell.length_c   1.000
_cell.angle_alpha   90.00
_cell.angle_beta   90.00
_cell.angle_gamma   90.00
#
_symmetry.space_group_name_H-M   'P 1'
#
loop_
_entity.id
_entity.type
_entity.pdbx_description
1 polymer ?
#
loop_
_entity_poly.entity_id
_entity_poly.type
_entity_poly.pdbx_seq_one_letter_code
_entity_poly.pdbx_strand_id
1 'polypeptide(L)'
;MPKKNSDGSHRARVLVLVDESNVGSSVRTAGRGLDWIKLRDFLAGPATGRDLIEMVVYAGLPPATPAWQDERDKKNKFVHWLRSNGFMVVTKDGSPAEEGHYKANVDVMMAIDAIELSVEMRPDLVILVTGDADFAYLAIKLRRHGIRVEVASVAANLGNTLRSAANDVIDLAPLLRTFEINVQDSASRPRPQQQRRRQPRFRPLAPRNG
;
A
#
# COMPACT_ATOMS: atom_id res chain seq x y z
N MET A 1 -20.11 24.84 -40.44
CA MET A 1 -19.88 25.04 -39.00
C MET A 1 -20.01 23.69 -38.30
N PRO A 2 -18.93 23.10 -37.79
CA PRO A 2 -19.02 21.81 -37.10
C PRO A 2 -19.64 22.04 -35.72
N LYS A 3 -20.70 21.31 -35.40
CA LYS A 3 -21.31 21.29 -34.07
C LYS A 3 -20.26 20.77 -33.08
N LYS A 4 -19.86 21.63 -32.15
CA LYS A 4 -19.04 21.26 -30.99
C LYS A 4 -19.94 20.40 -30.10
N ASN A 5 -19.77 19.08 -30.14
CA ASN A 5 -20.43 18.18 -29.20
C ASN A 5 -19.90 18.51 -27.79
N SER A 6 -20.68 19.28 -27.03
CA SER A 6 -20.51 19.42 -25.59
C SER A 6 -21.07 18.16 -24.93
N ASP A 7 -20.33 17.06 -25.01
CA ASP A 7 -20.61 15.93 -24.13
C ASP A 7 -19.96 16.25 -22.77
N GLY A 8 -20.66 17.07 -22.00
CA GLY A 8 -20.30 17.47 -20.64
C GLY A 8 -20.52 16.34 -19.65
N SER A 9 -19.95 15.16 -19.92
CA SER A 9 -19.93 14.05 -18.98
C SER A 9 -19.20 14.50 -17.73
N HIS A 10 -19.93 14.74 -16.64
CA HIS A 10 -19.36 15.03 -15.33
C HIS A 10 -18.44 13.89 -14.91
N ARG A 11 -17.13 14.12 -14.98
CA ARG A 11 -16.13 13.16 -14.53
C ARG A 11 -16.11 13.15 -13.01
N ALA A 12 -16.11 11.97 -12.42
CA ALA A 12 -16.07 11.83 -10.96
C ALA A 12 -14.75 12.40 -10.43
N ARG A 13 -14.84 13.38 -9.53
CA ARG A 13 -13.68 13.98 -8.86
C ARG A 13 -13.19 13.02 -7.79
N VAL A 14 -11.94 12.58 -7.91
CA VAL A 14 -11.38 11.54 -7.05
C VAL A 14 -10.26 12.05 -6.15
N LEU A 15 -10.34 11.73 -4.87
CA LEU A 15 -9.25 11.87 -3.91
C LEU A 15 -8.66 10.49 -3.64
N VAL A 16 -7.33 10.36 -3.74
CA VAL A 16 -6.65 9.09 -3.46
C VAL A 16 -5.75 9.26 -2.24
N LEU A 17 -5.91 8.37 -1.27
CA LEU A 17 -5.15 8.36 -0.02
C LEU A 17 -4.39 7.05 0.06
N VAL A 18 -3.07 7.11 0.15
CA VAL A 18 -2.20 5.95 0.01
C VAL A 18 -1.41 5.68 1.28
N ASP A 19 -1.57 4.47 1.83
CA ASP A 19 -0.66 3.93 2.83
C ASP A 19 0.55 3.30 2.12
N GLU A 20 1.68 4.01 2.13
CA GLU A 20 2.89 3.56 1.45
C GLU A 20 3.41 2.22 1.98
N SER A 21 3.26 1.97 3.27
CA SER A 21 3.77 0.76 3.91
C SER A 21 3.01 -0.48 3.43
N ASN A 22 1.69 -0.34 3.25
CA ASN A 22 0.79 -1.39 2.77
C ASN A 22 0.98 -1.68 1.28
N VAL A 23 1.18 -0.65 0.45
CA VAL A 23 1.51 -0.83 -0.97
C VAL A 23 2.88 -1.50 -1.11
N GLY A 24 3.87 -1.05 -0.35
CA GLY A 24 5.21 -1.64 -0.36
C GLY A 24 5.21 -3.12 0.06
N SER A 25 4.41 -3.51 1.06
CA SER A 25 4.30 -4.91 1.48
C SER A 25 3.67 -5.79 0.39
N SER A 26 2.64 -5.27 -0.29
CA SER A 26 1.93 -5.94 -1.39
C SER A 26 2.85 -6.19 -2.59
N VAL A 27 3.69 -5.21 -2.93
CA VAL A 27 4.68 -5.29 -4.01
C VAL A 27 5.80 -6.29 -3.69
N ARG A 28 6.34 -6.24 -2.47
CA ARG A 28 7.36 -7.21 -2.01
C ARG A 28 6.84 -8.64 -2.06
N THR A 29 5.60 -8.86 -1.63
CA THR A 29 4.92 -10.16 -1.68
C THR A 29 4.76 -10.65 -3.13
N ALA A 30 4.48 -9.74 -4.06
CA ALA A 30 4.41 -10.04 -5.49
C ALA A 30 5.80 -10.27 -6.15
N GLY A 31 6.90 -9.93 -5.49
CA GLY A 31 8.27 -10.04 -6.03
C GLY A 31 8.56 -9.08 -7.17
N ARG A 32 7.88 -7.92 -7.21
CA ARG A 32 8.00 -6.91 -8.27
C ARG A 32 8.55 -5.61 -7.73
N GLY A 33 8.96 -4.70 -8.62
CA GLY A 33 9.15 -3.28 -8.32
C GLY A 33 7.81 -2.55 -8.27
N LEU A 34 7.77 -1.34 -7.71
CA LEU A 34 6.57 -0.49 -7.70
C LEU A 34 6.78 0.72 -8.62
N ASP A 35 5.92 0.84 -9.62
CA ASP A 35 5.84 2.05 -10.45
C ASP A 35 4.69 2.92 -9.96
N TRP A 36 5.02 3.98 -9.23
CA TRP A 36 4.06 4.91 -8.62
C TRP A 36 3.27 5.71 -9.66
N ILE A 37 3.88 6.02 -10.81
CA ILE A 37 3.20 6.75 -11.89
C ILE A 37 2.14 5.85 -12.51
N LYS A 38 2.48 4.60 -12.82
CA LYS A 38 1.50 3.63 -13.31
C LYS A 38 0.41 3.34 -12.30
N LEU A 39 0.71 3.32 -10.99
CA LEU A 39 -0.30 3.20 -9.95
C LEU A 39 -1.29 4.37 -9.98
N ARG A 40 -0.78 5.61 -10.03
CA ARG A 40 -1.63 6.80 -10.16
C ARG A 40 -2.50 6.74 -11.41
N ASP A 41 -1.90 6.42 -12.55
CA ASP A 41 -2.60 6.41 -13.83
C ASP A 41 -3.62 5.26 -13.91
N PHE A 42 -3.36 4.12 -13.27
CA PHE A 42 -4.31 3.02 -13.15
C PHE A 42 -5.53 3.39 -12.29
N LEU A 43 -5.33 4.12 -11.19
CA LEU A 43 -6.40 4.47 -10.26
C LEU A 43 -7.20 5.70 -10.70
N ALA A 44 -6.54 6.67 -11.32
CA ALA A 44 -7.10 8.00 -11.59
C ALA A 44 -6.48 8.68 -12.84
N GLY A 45 -5.91 7.92 -13.77
CA GLY A 45 -5.38 8.45 -15.02
C GLY A 45 -6.48 8.79 -16.03
N PRO A 46 -6.12 9.41 -17.18
CA PRO A 46 -7.09 9.87 -18.17
C PRO A 46 -8.04 8.79 -18.70
N ALA A 47 -7.59 7.53 -18.72
CA ALA A 47 -8.37 6.39 -19.20
C ALA A 47 -9.48 5.94 -18.22
N THR A 48 -9.44 6.35 -16.95
CA THR A 48 -10.42 5.93 -15.95
C THR A 48 -11.70 6.76 -16.01
N GLY A 49 -11.72 7.88 -16.75
CA GLY A 49 -12.84 8.83 -16.76
C GLY A 49 -13.04 9.56 -15.42
N ARG A 50 -12.00 9.60 -14.58
CA ARG A 50 -11.98 10.27 -13.27
C ARG A 50 -11.11 11.51 -13.39
N ASP A 51 -11.46 12.55 -12.65
CA ASP A 51 -10.60 13.74 -12.53
C ASP A 51 -9.93 13.69 -11.15
N LEU A 52 -8.62 13.41 -11.14
CA LEU A 52 -7.83 13.38 -9.92
C LEU A 52 -7.77 14.78 -9.30
N ILE A 53 -8.30 14.91 -8.08
CA ILE A 53 -8.14 16.13 -7.27
C ILE A 53 -6.73 16.15 -6.70
N GLU A 54 -6.38 15.08 -5.98
CA GLU A 54 -5.07 14.92 -5.34
C GLU A 54 -4.80 13.44 -5.03
N MET A 55 -3.52 13.05 -5.03
CA MET A 55 -3.06 11.76 -4.52
C MET A 55 -2.08 12.00 -3.37
N VAL A 56 -2.54 11.71 -2.15
CA VAL A 56 -1.76 11.90 -0.92
C VAL A 56 -1.13 10.58 -0.49
N VAL A 57 0.19 10.57 -0.37
CA VAL A 57 0.98 9.42 0.09
C VAL A 57 1.42 9.64 1.53
N TYR A 58 0.98 8.74 2.41
CA TYR A 58 1.34 8.72 3.82
C TYR A 58 2.52 7.77 4.02
N ALA A 59 3.66 8.33 4.44
CA ALA A 59 4.91 7.59 4.57
C ALA A 59 5.52 7.72 5.98
N GLY A 60 5.80 6.57 6.59
CA GLY A 60 6.60 6.50 7.80
C GLY A 60 8.09 6.65 7.48
N LEU A 61 8.79 7.55 8.18
CA LEU A 61 10.24 7.68 8.09
C LEU A 61 10.92 6.83 9.17
N PRO A 62 12.11 6.26 8.90
CA PRO A 62 12.94 5.72 9.97
C PRO A 62 13.22 6.77 11.05
N PRO A 63 13.42 6.37 12.33
CA PRO A 63 13.68 7.28 13.42
C PRO A 63 14.83 8.24 13.10
N ALA A 64 14.73 9.48 13.57
CA ALA A 64 15.79 10.48 13.43
C ALA A 64 16.93 10.23 14.44
N THR A 65 17.53 9.04 14.41
CA THR A 65 18.68 8.67 15.25
C THR A 65 19.84 8.19 14.37
N PRO A 66 21.09 8.28 14.86
CA PRO A 66 22.26 7.90 14.07
C PRO A 66 22.22 6.45 13.56
N ALA A 67 21.59 5.53 14.30
CA ALA A 67 21.47 4.12 13.93
C ALA A 67 20.65 3.90 12.65
N TRP A 68 19.76 4.82 12.30
CA TRP A 68 18.85 4.71 11.16
C TRP A 68 19.15 5.70 10.03
N GLN A 69 20.26 6.43 10.12
CA GLN A 69 20.57 7.54 9.22
C GLN A 69 20.59 7.11 7.75
N ASP A 70 21.27 6.01 7.43
CA ASP A 70 21.37 5.51 6.05
C ASP A 70 20.02 5.12 5.45
N GLU A 71 19.17 4.45 6.24
CA GLU A 71 17.81 4.08 5.83
C GLU A 71 16.92 5.31 5.68
N ARG A 72 17.06 6.26 6.61
CA ARG A 72 16.32 7.52 6.59
C ARG A 72 16.67 8.34 5.36
N ASP A 73 17.95 8.38 4.97
CA ASP A 73 18.40 9.09 3.77
C ASP A 73 17.89 8.46 2.48
N LYS A 74 17.86 7.11 2.41
CA LYS A 74 17.21 6.40 1.29
C LYS A 74 15.72 6.75 1.22
N LYS A 75 15.02 6.72 2.35
CA LYS A 75 13.59 7.04 2.43
C LYS A 75 13.31 8.50 2.06
N ASN A 76 14.15 9.44 2.51
CA ASN A 76 14.07 10.86 2.17
C ASN A 76 14.24 11.10 0.66
N LYS A 77 15.20 10.43 0.01
CA LYS A 77 15.38 10.51 -1.45
C LYS A 77 14.14 10.03 -2.19
N PHE A 78 13.54 8.94 -1.72
CA PHE A 78 12.28 8.42 -2.27
C PHE A 78 11.12 9.41 -2.07
N VAL A 79 10.94 9.99 -0.88
CA VAL A 79 9.93 11.02 -0.61
C VAL A 79 10.14 12.25 -1.50
N HIS A 80 11.38 12.68 -1.68
CA HIS A 80 11.70 13.78 -2.57
C HIS A 80 11.30 13.46 -4.01
N TRP A 81 11.63 12.25 -4.50
CA TRP A 81 11.22 11.80 -5.83
C TRP A 81 9.70 11.81 -6.00
N LEU A 82 8.93 11.33 -5.01
CA LEU A 82 7.46 11.38 -5.06
C LEU A 82 6.96 12.83 -5.22
N ARG A 83 7.46 13.75 -4.39
CA ARG A 83 7.08 15.17 -4.47
C ARG A 83 7.43 15.78 -5.83
N SER A 84 8.62 15.49 -6.37
CA SER A 84 9.04 15.96 -7.70
C SER A 84 8.17 15.41 -8.85
N ASN A 85 7.46 14.30 -8.64
CA ASN A 85 6.55 13.70 -9.62
C ASN A 85 5.07 14.09 -9.40
N GLY A 86 4.81 15.06 -8.53
CA GLY A 86 3.48 15.64 -8.31
C GLY A 86 2.60 14.87 -7.34
N PHE A 87 3.18 14.03 -6.48
CA PHE A 87 2.45 13.45 -5.35
C PHE A 87 2.49 14.40 -4.16
N MET A 88 1.36 14.59 -3.48
CA MET A 88 1.37 15.15 -2.13
C MET A 88 1.89 14.07 -1.18
N VAL A 89 2.87 14.40 -0.33
CA VAL A 89 3.48 13.42 0.59
C VAL A 89 3.48 13.95 2.01
N VAL A 90 2.78 13.22 2.86
CA VAL A 90 2.69 13.43 4.30
C VAL A 90 3.60 12.42 4.99
N THR A 91 4.48 12.90 5.86
CA THR A 91 5.50 12.08 6.52
C THR A 91 5.36 12.10 8.02
N LYS A 92 5.60 10.97 8.67
CA LYS A 92 5.68 10.87 10.13
C LYS A 92 6.96 10.14 10.54
N ASP A 93 7.71 10.73 11.47
CA ASP A 93 8.89 10.08 12.02
C ASP A 93 8.49 8.86 12.84
N GLY A 94 9.19 7.75 12.58
CA GLY A 94 9.06 6.52 13.33
C GLY A 94 9.66 6.63 14.71
N SER A 95 9.15 5.82 15.62
CA SER A 95 9.74 5.61 16.93
C SER A 95 10.51 4.29 16.96
N PRO A 96 11.69 4.24 17.62
CA PRO A 96 12.38 2.98 17.84
C PRO A 96 11.47 1.96 18.52
N ALA A 97 11.51 0.72 18.06
CA ALA A 97 10.89 -0.42 18.69
C ALA A 97 11.97 -1.36 19.23
N GLU A 98 11.56 -2.46 19.85
CA GLU A 98 12.49 -3.50 20.32
C GLU A 98 13.33 -4.06 19.16
N GLU A 99 14.53 -4.54 19.49
CA GLU A 99 15.39 -5.35 18.61
C GLU A 99 15.68 -4.77 17.22
N GLY A 100 16.12 -3.51 17.13
CA GLY A 100 16.57 -2.96 15.84
C GLY A 100 15.45 -2.85 14.81
N HIS A 101 14.21 -2.68 15.27
CA HIS A 101 13.07 -2.33 14.45
C HIS A 101 12.57 -0.92 14.79
N TYR A 102 11.73 -0.36 13.92
CA TYR A 102 11.01 0.89 14.21
C TYR A 102 9.55 0.77 13.81
N LYS A 103 8.69 1.55 14.48
CA LYS A 103 7.27 1.67 14.15
C LYS A 103 6.97 3.09 13.70
N ALA A 104 6.41 3.22 12.50
CA ALA A 104 5.99 4.50 11.93
C ALA A 104 4.56 4.36 11.39
N ASN A 105 3.59 4.27 12.31
CA ASN A 105 2.17 4.16 11.95
C ASN A 105 1.61 5.55 11.56
N VAL A 106 1.08 5.63 10.34
CA VAL A 106 0.49 6.83 9.73
C VAL A 106 -1.04 6.81 9.71
N ASP A 107 -1.69 5.76 10.21
CA ASP A 107 -3.11 5.48 10.02
C ASP A 107 -4.00 6.55 10.62
N VAL A 108 -3.67 7.01 11.84
CA VAL A 108 -4.42 8.07 12.53
C VAL A 108 -4.34 9.38 11.75
N MET A 109 -3.15 9.71 11.22
CA MET A 109 -2.94 10.92 10.44
C MET A 109 -3.71 10.85 9.11
N MET A 110 -3.59 9.72 8.41
CA MET A 110 -4.36 9.45 7.19
C MET A 110 -5.88 9.51 7.45
N ALA A 111 -6.37 8.98 8.57
CA ALA A 111 -7.80 9.00 8.89
C ALA A 111 -8.33 10.40 9.21
N ILE A 112 -7.54 11.24 9.88
CA ILE A 112 -7.89 12.64 10.16
C ILE A 112 -7.94 13.42 8.86
N ASP A 113 -6.85 13.40 8.08
CA ASP A 113 -6.75 14.09 6.81
C ASP A 113 -7.83 13.62 5.82
N ALA A 114 -8.15 12.32 5.79
CA ALA A 114 -9.18 11.78 4.91
C ALA A 114 -10.52 12.49 5.10
N ILE A 115 -10.92 12.75 6.35
CA ILE A 115 -12.17 13.44 6.66
C ILE A 115 -12.05 14.93 6.35
N GLU A 116 -10.95 15.58 6.73
CA GLU A 116 -10.71 17.00 6.50
C GLU A 116 -10.70 17.34 5.01
N LEU A 117 -9.83 16.67 4.23
CA LEU A 117 -9.74 16.83 2.78
C LEU A 117 -11.07 16.51 2.09
N SER A 118 -11.82 15.53 2.60
CA SER A 118 -13.14 15.21 2.04
C SER A 118 -14.17 16.33 2.24
N VAL A 119 -14.10 17.06 3.36
CA VAL A 119 -14.98 18.22 3.62
C VAL A 119 -14.57 19.41 2.76
N GLU A 120 -13.26 19.66 2.66
CA GLU A 120 -12.71 20.82 1.93
C GLU A 120 -12.81 20.66 0.42
N MET A 121 -12.36 19.52 -0.11
CA MET A 121 -12.26 19.27 -1.55
C MET A 121 -13.57 18.74 -2.15
N ARG A 122 -14.44 18.16 -1.31
CA ARG A 122 -15.73 17.56 -1.68
C ARG A 122 -15.59 16.60 -2.87
N PRO A 123 -14.82 15.50 -2.73
CA PRO A 123 -14.69 14.51 -3.79
C PRO A 123 -16.00 13.72 -3.96
N ASP A 124 -16.25 13.26 -5.19
CA ASP A 124 -17.33 12.30 -5.46
C ASP A 124 -16.92 10.88 -5.03
N LEU A 125 -15.61 10.61 -5.09
CA LEU A 125 -14.99 9.31 -4.83
C LEU A 125 -13.72 9.48 -3.98
N VAL A 126 -13.59 8.70 -2.91
CA VAL A 126 -12.31 8.46 -2.24
C VAL A 126 -11.82 7.05 -2.55
N ILE A 127 -10.55 6.93 -2.95
CA ILE A 127 -9.86 5.65 -3.04
C ILE A 127 -8.89 5.53 -1.87
N LEU A 128 -9.12 4.54 -1.00
CA LEU A 128 -8.18 4.16 0.05
C LEU A 128 -7.26 3.07 -0.48
N VAL A 129 -5.98 3.38 -0.66
CA VAL A 129 -4.98 2.41 -1.11
C VAL A 129 -4.33 1.77 0.11
N THR A 130 -5.06 0.82 0.72
CA THR A 130 -4.65 0.03 1.87
C THR A 130 -5.49 -1.26 1.94
N GLY A 131 -4.90 -2.32 2.49
CA GLY A 131 -5.61 -3.55 2.84
C GLY A 131 -6.04 -3.64 4.31
N ASP A 132 -5.67 -2.68 5.15
CA ASP A 132 -5.83 -2.78 6.60
C ASP A 132 -7.30 -2.65 7.04
N ALA A 133 -7.77 -3.64 7.82
CA ALA A 133 -9.14 -3.69 8.32
C ALA A 133 -9.50 -2.51 9.25
N ASP A 134 -8.51 -1.86 9.88
CA ASP A 134 -8.73 -0.75 10.80
C ASP A 134 -9.29 0.50 10.11
N PHE A 135 -9.12 0.63 8.79
CA PHE A 135 -9.75 1.69 7.99
C PHE A 135 -11.24 1.45 7.68
N ALA A 136 -11.82 0.32 8.08
CA ALA A 136 -13.23 0.04 7.81
C ALA A 136 -14.16 1.12 8.40
N TYR A 137 -13.85 1.63 9.59
CA TYR A 137 -14.64 2.69 10.20
C TYR A 137 -14.51 4.03 9.45
N LEU A 138 -13.32 4.34 8.94
CA LEU A 138 -13.09 5.51 8.08
C LEU A 138 -13.94 5.41 6.80
N ALA A 139 -13.94 4.25 6.13
CA ALA A 139 -14.75 4.03 4.93
C ALA A 139 -16.24 4.27 5.19
N ILE A 140 -16.78 3.78 6.32
CA ILE A 140 -18.17 4.03 6.72
C ILE A 140 -18.42 5.53 6.94
N LYS A 141 -17.48 6.24 7.57
CA LYS A 141 -17.61 7.68 7.83
C LYS A 141 -17.64 8.49 6.54
N LEU A 142 -16.71 8.25 5.63
CA LEU A 142 -16.69 8.89 4.31
C LEU A 142 -18.00 8.64 3.54
N ARG A 143 -18.53 7.42 3.58
CA ARG A 143 -19.83 7.08 2.97
C ARG A 143 -21.00 7.85 3.59
N ARG A 144 -20.98 8.08 4.91
CA ARG A 144 -22.00 8.91 5.59
C ARG A 144 -21.94 10.38 5.18
N HIS A 145 -20.79 10.85 4.67
CA HIS A 145 -20.65 12.16 4.04
C HIS A 145 -21.12 12.19 2.58
N GLY A 146 -21.73 11.11 2.08
CA GLY A 146 -22.25 11.01 0.71
C GLY A 146 -21.18 10.66 -0.33
N ILE A 147 -19.98 10.30 0.10
CA ILE A 147 -18.85 10.02 -0.79
C ILE A 147 -18.80 8.53 -1.13
N ARG A 148 -18.60 8.19 -2.41
CA ARG A 148 -18.32 6.80 -2.80
C ARG A 148 -16.92 6.43 -2.29
N VAL A 149 -16.76 5.25 -1.70
CA VAL A 149 -15.46 4.77 -1.21
C VAL A 149 -15.08 3.50 -1.94
N GLU A 150 -13.92 3.52 -2.58
CA GLU A 150 -13.30 2.33 -3.16
C GLU A 150 -12.02 2.01 -2.40
N VAL A 151 -11.72 0.72 -2.28
CA VAL A 151 -10.50 0.26 -1.63
C VAL A 151 -9.62 -0.41 -2.65
N ALA A 152 -8.38 0.04 -2.79
CA ALA A 152 -7.40 -0.54 -3.70
C ALA A 152 -6.38 -1.36 -2.91
N SER A 153 -6.39 -2.68 -3.10
CA SER A 153 -5.46 -3.59 -2.45
C SER A 153 -5.34 -4.90 -3.23
N VAL A 154 -4.33 -5.71 -2.92
CA VAL A 154 -4.28 -7.09 -3.39
C VAL A 154 -5.23 -7.93 -2.53
N ALA A 155 -6.02 -8.81 -3.14
CA ALA A 155 -7.01 -9.62 -2.43
C ALA A 155 -6.46 -10.38 -1.21
N ALA A 156 -5.21 -10.84 -1.26
CA ALA A 156 -4.56 -11.55 -0.15
C ALA A 156 -4.29 -10.67 1.08
N ASN A 157 -4.21 -9.35 0.90
CA ASN A 157 -3.88 -8.38 1.95
C ASN A 157 -5.10 -7.58 2.42
N LEU A 158 -6.28 -7.79 1.82
CA LEU A 158 -7.48 -7.02 2.11
C LEU A 158 -8.28 -7.63 3.28
N GLY A 159 -8.42 -6.88 4.36
CA GLY A 159 -9.27 -7.25 5.49
C GLY A 159 -10.75 -7.32 5.12
N ASN A 160 -11.43 -8.39 5.55
CA ASN A 160 -12.86 -8.63 5.26
C ASN A 160 -13.77 -7.50 5.73
N THR A 161 -13.46 -6.90 6.89
CA THR A 161 -14.24 -5.78 7.46
C THR A 161 -14.14 -4.54 6.58
N LEU A 162 -12.94 -4.21 6.09
CA LEU A 162 -12.74 -3.08 5.16
C LEU A 162 -13.44 -3.34 3.81
N ARG A 163 -13.29 -4.55 3.26
CA ARG A 163 -13.99 -4.98 2.05
C ARG A 163 -15.50 -4.76 2.15
N SER A 164 -16.10 -5.11 3.29
CA SER A 164 -17.54 -4.98 3.52
C SER A 164 -17.98 -3.53 3.76
N ALA A 165 -17.07 -2.69 4.25
CA ALA A 165 -17.31 -1.28 4.56
C ALA A 165 -17.23 -0.37 3.31
N ALA A 166 -16.48 -0.77 2.28
CA ALA A 166 -16.34 -0.02 1.04
C ALA A 166 -17.54 -0.19 0.09
N ASN A 167 -17.66 0.68 -0.92
CA ASN A 167 -18.61 0.50 -2.02
C ASN A 167 -18.09 -0.46 -3.08
N ASP A 168 -16.78 -0.47 -3.33
CA ASP A 168 -16.14 -1.35 -4.31
C ASP A 168 -14.69 -1.65 -3.93
N VAL A 169 -14.12 -2.67 -4.56
CA VAL A 169 -12.72 -3.09 -4.37
C VAL A 169 -12.01 -3.10 -5.72
N ILE A 170 -10.89 -2.38 -5.80
CA ILE A 170 -9.97 -2.40 -6.93
C ILE A 170 -8.86 -3.40 -6.61
N ASP A 171 -8.81 -4.52 -7.34
CA ASP A 171 -7.71 -5.48 -7.23
C ASP A 171 -6.44 -4.91 -7.90
N LEU A 172 -5.38 -4.71 -7.11
CA LEU A 172 -4.09 -4.24 -7.61
C LEU A 172 -3.25 -5.36 -8.23
N ALA A 173 -3.58 -6.64 -8.01
CA ALA A 173 -2.75 -7.75 -8.47
C ALA A 173 -2.46 -7.75 -10.00
N PRO A 174 -3.43 -7.43 -10.89
CA PRO A 174 -3.16 -7.31 -12.33
C PRO A 174 -2.13 -6.23 -12.65
N LEU A 175 -2.25 -5.06 -12.05
CA LEU A 175 -1.30 -3.97 -12.22
C LEU A 175 0.10 -4.37 -11.73
N LEU A 176 0.19 -4.93 -10.51
CA LEU A 176 1.48 -5.30 -9.93
C LEU A 176 2.23 -6.33 -10.79
N ARG A 177 1.52 -7.24 -11.48
CA ARG A 177 2.15 -8.19 -12.42
C ARG A 177 2.80 -7.52 -13.64
N THR A 178 2.38 -6.32 -14.02
CA THR A 178 2.98 -5.55 -15.12
C THR A 178 4.31 -4.89 -14.74
N PHE A 179 4.61 -4.79 -13.45
CA PHE A 179 5.83 -4.16 -12.99
C PHE A 179 7.04 -5.07 -13.18
N GLU A 180 8.20 -4.46 -13.39
CA GLU A 180 9.46 -5.19 -13.53
C GLU A 180 9.79 -5.98 -12.27
N ILE A 181 10.56 -7.06 -12.41
CA ILE A 181 10.98 -7.86 -11.25
C ILE A 181 12.02 -7.06 -10.48
N ASN A 182 11.83 -6.91 -9.16
CA ASN A 182 12.84 -6.27 -8.34
C ASN A 182 13.97 -7.28 -8.06
N VAL A 183 15.07 -7.17 -8.79
CA VAL A 183 16.22 -8.08 -8.68
C VAL A 183 16.96 -7.87 -7.34
N GLN A 184 16.86 -6.69 -6.72
CA GLN A 184 17.60 -6.34 -5.49
C GLN A 184 17.12 -7.11 -4.24
N ASP A 185 15.84 -7.51 -4.16
CA ASP A 185 15.29 -8.32 -3.04
C ASP A 185 15.36 -9.83 -3.27
N SER A 186 15.81 -10.28 -4.45
CA SER A 186 15.93 -11.72 -4.76
C SER A 186 17.13 -12.38 -4.07
N ALA A 187 18.14 -11.59 -3.67
CA ALA A 187 19.35 -12.05 -3.01
C ALA A 187 19.21 -12.22 -1.48
N SER A 188 18.15 -11.68 -0.87
CA SER A 188 17.91 -11.69 0.58
C SER A 188 16.86 -12.71 1.04
N ARG A 189 16.31 -13.53 0.13
CA ARG A 189 15.41 -14.64 0.52
C ARG A 189 16.18 -15.65 1.37
N PRO A 190 15.80 -15.91 2.64
CA PRO A 190 16.35 -17.03 3.38
C PRO A 190 15.97 -18.30 2.61
N ARG A 191 16.98 -19.10 2.23
CA ARG A 191 16.72 -20.44 1.68
C ARG A 191 15.84 -21.18 2.69
N PRO A 192 14.75 -21.85 2.28
CA PRO A 192 14.03 -22.73 3.19
C PRO A 192 15.06 -23.74 3.69
N GLN A 193 15.38 -23.67 4.98
CA GLN A 193 16.23 -24.63 5.62
C GLN A 193 15.48 -25.95 5.50
N GLN A 194 15.88 -26.77 4.53
CA GLN A 194 15.39 -28.13 4.38
C GLN A 194 15.65 -28.79 5.73
N GLN A 195 14.57 -28.93 6.51
CA GLN A 195 14.57 -29.71 7.73
C GLN A 195 15.01 -31.11 7.31
N ARG A 196 16.30 -31.39 7.47
CA ARG A 196 16.84 -32.75 7.36
C ARG A 196 16.14 -33.53 8.46
N ARG A 197 15.01 -34.15 8.10
CA ARG A 197 14.38 -35.20 8.88
C ARG A 197 15.47 -36.24 9.16
N ARG A 198 16.06 -36.17 10.35
CA ARG A 198 16.91 -37.24 10.86
C ARG A 198 16.01 -38.46 11.01
N GLN A 199 16.09 -39.38 10.06
CA GLN A 199 15.52 -40.71 10.24
C GLN A 199 16.17 -41.34 11.48
N PRO A 200 15.40 -41.87 12.44
CA PRO A 200 15.97 -42.65 13.53
C PRO A 200 16.59 -43.92 12.94
N ARG A 201 17.91 -44.10 13.12
CA ARG A 201 18.58 -45.37 12.83
C ARG A 201 18.08 -46.41 13.83
N PHE A 202 17.24 -47.34 13.36
CA PHE A 202 16.97 -48.58 14.07
C PHE A 202 18.29 -49.36 14.23
N ARG A 203 18.65 -49.65 15.47
CA ARG A 203 19.82 -50.47 15.82
C ARG A 203 19.31 -51.91 16.03
N PRO A 204 19.77 -52.92 15.28
CA PRO A 204 19.35 -54.29 15.52
C PRO A 204 19.93 -54.78 16.85
N LEU A 205 19.08 -55.42 17.67
CA LEU A 205 19.50 -56.18 18.85
C LEU A 205 20.27 -57.42 18.40
N ALA A 206 21.48 -57.60 18.91
CA ALA A 206 22.27 -58.81 18.71
C ALA A 206 21.62 -60.01 19.44
N PRO A 207 21.71 -61.24 18.90
CA PRO A 207 21.15 -62.42 19.55
C PRO A 207 22.00 -62.80 20.76
N ARG A 208 21.32 -63.07 21.89
CA ARG A 208 21.92 -63.71 23.07
C ARG A 208 22.19 -65.18 22.73
N ASN A 209 23.47 -65.57 22.75
CA ASN A 209 23.87 -66.97 22.83
C ASN A 209 24.41 -67.24 24.23
N GLY A 210 23.96 -68.35 24.83
CA GLY A 210 24.58 -69.03 25.98
C GLY A 210 24.21 -68.48 27.34
#